data_AF-A0A1B6EJA5-F1
#
_entry.id   AF-A0A1B6EJA5-F1
#
_cell.length_a   1.000
_cell.length_b   1.000
_cell.length_c   1.000
_cell.angle_alpha   90.00
_cell.angle_beta   90.00
_cell.angle_gamma   90.00
#
_symmetry.space_group_name_H-M   'P 1'
#
loop_
_entity.id
_entity.type
_entity.pdbx_description
1 polymer ?
#
loop_
_entity_poly.entity_id
_entity_poly.type
_entity_poly.pdbx_seq_one_letter_code
_entity_poly.pdbx_strand_id
1 'polypeptide(L)'
;MSSVKEMDWKEQYAIAVKKNRDWRDLYALISGRKGRPSLDFVKKELDNNKDRIVSGLTYFQSQEVKPSSSRDMFKECGSHWSKEKKTDITAPFLMNKLHSMTGMESGLAWEVLSNYLQYAFRGPPDSLQKLLAQNEEKAQAVIADLFCFYYRERMFILKILYHILTNTTGDLYSDVFCHFIKEHVKFDTLYESVFKQLKLVSQAHQPNLSCLNQLAAPR
;
A
#
# COMPACT_ATOMS: atom_id res chain seq x y z
N MET A 1 26.28 6.08 27.16
CA MET A 1 25.27 5.25 26.47
C MET A 1 24.06 6.13 26.22
N SER A 2 23.86 6.57 24.98
CA SER A 2 22.74 7.45 24.63
C SER A 2 21.45 6.63 24.65
N SER A 3 20.52 7.00 25.53
CA SER A 3 19.17 6.44 25.58
C SER A 3 18.46 6.81 24.28
N VAL A 4 18.28 5.83 23.39
CA VAL A 4 17.45 6.00 22.20
C VAL A 4 16.03 6.25 22.70
N LYS A 5 15.56 7.48 22.55
CA LYS A 5 14.21 7.89 22.93
C LYS A 5 13.24 7.12 22.03
N GLU A 6 12.52 6.14 22.59
CA GLU A 6 11.46 5.43 21.87
C GLU A 6 10.40 6.44 21.40
N MET A 7 10.13 6.41 20.09
CA MET A 7 9.32 7.38 19.38
C MET A 7 7.84 6.98 19.41
N ASP A 8 6.92 7.94 19.67
CA ASP A 8 5.48 7.66 19.79
C ASP A 8 4.90 7.15 18.46
N TRP A 9 3.87 6.30 18.49
CA TRP A 9 3.24 5.78 17.26
C TRP A 9 2.63 6.91 16.44
N LYS A 10 2.23 8.03 17.07
CA LYS A 10 1.79 9.24 16.36
C LYS A 10 2.93 9.91 15.59
N GLU A 11 4.15 9.85 16.11
CA GLU A 11 5.36 10.34 15.45
C GLU A 11 5.80 9.37 14.35
N GLN A 12 5.72 8.06 14.57
CA GLN A 12 5.96 7.05 13.54
C GLN A 12 4.91 7.06 12.44
N TYR A 13 3.64 7.25 12.80
CA TYR A 13 2.55 7.54 11.88
C TYR A 13 2.90 8.79 11.08
N ALA A 14 3.25 9.92 11.73
CA ALA A 14 3.67 11.14 11.04
C ALA A 14 4.91 10.96 10.12
N ILE A 15 5.82 10.03 10.46
CA ILE A 15 7.01 9.70 9.67
C ILE A 15 6.68 8.78 8.50
N ALA A 16 5.90 7.72 8.71
CA ALA A 16 5.35 6.88 7.64
C ALA A 16 4.50 7.70 6.67
N VAL A 17 3.69 8.61 7.23
CA VAL A 17 2.90 9.64 6.53
C VAL A 17 3.77 10.52 5.63
N LYS A 18 5.00 10.85 6.06
CA LYS A 18 5.94 11.62 5.24
C LYS A 18 6.70 10.79 4.21
N LYS A 19 6.75 9.46 4.35
CA LYS A 19 7.66 8.60 3.58
C LYS A 19 7.00 7.90 2.40
N ASN A 20 5.72 7.56 2.50
CA ASN A 20 4.99 6.85 1.44
C ASN A 20 3.86 7.71 0.86
N ARG A 21 3.96 8.01 -0.43
CA ARG A 21 2.89 8.62 -1.24
C ARG A 21 1.98 7.49 -1.76
N ASP A 22 0.66 7.66 -1.74
CA ASP A 22 -0.23 6.70 -2.41
C ASP A 22 0.01 6.70 -3.93
N TRP A 23 -0.26 5.57 -4.58
CA TRP A 23 0.01 5.45 -6.03
C TRP A 23 -0.82 6.43 -6.85
N ARG A 24 -2.00 6.82 -6.37
CA ARG A 24 -2.84 7.85 -6.99
C ARG A 24 -2.13 9.21 -7.03
N ASP A 25 -1.56 9.65 -5.90
CA ASP A 25 -0.87 10.93 -5.85
C ASP A 25 0.39 10.94 -6.71
N LEU A 26 1.13 9.83 -6.77
CA LEU A 26 2.29 9.70 -7.66
C LEU A 26 1.84 9.80 -9.14
N TYR A 27 0.76 9.12 -9.51
CA TYR A 27 0.19 9.24 -10.85
C TYR A 27 -0.23 10.69 -11.17
N ALA A 28 -0.90 11.37 -10.23
CA ALA A 28 -1.31 12.76 -10.41
C ALA A 28 -0.12 13.71 -10.59
N LEU A 29 0.99 13.43 -9.90
CA LEU A 29 2.24 14.18 -10.03
C LEU A 29 2.86 14.00 -11.42
N ILE A 30 3.08 12.76 -11.87
CA ILE A 30 3.75 12.49 -13.15
C ILE A 30 2.88 12.80 -14.37
N SER A 31 1.55 12.86 -14.21
CA SER A 31 0.63 13.23 -15.30
C SER A 31 0.42 14.75 -15.41
N GLY A 32 1.12 15.57 -14.62
CA GLY A 32 0.99 17.03 -14.62
C GLY A 32 -0.36 17.54 -14.09
N ARG A 33 -1.15 16.67 -13.43
CA ARG A 33 -2.45 17.03 -12.84
C ARG A 33 -2.29 17.71 -11.48
N LYS A 34 -1.21 17.40 -10.76
CA LYS A 34 -0.88 17.98 -9.44
C LYS A 34 0.23 19.01 -9.59
N GLY A 35 -0.12 20.16 -10.16
CA GLY A 35 0.85 21.22 -10.44
C GLY A 35 1.87 20.83 -11.52
N ARG A 36 2.99 21.56 -11.55
CA ARG A 36 4.11 21.31 -12.48
C ARG A 36 5.44 21.29 -11.71
N PRO A 37 5.69 20.24 -10.90
CA PRO A 37 6.98 20.07 -10.22
C PRO A 37 8.13 19.99 -11.23
N SER A 38 9.34 20.30 -10.75
CA SER A 38 10.56 20.26 -11.58
C SER A 38 10.87 18.85 -12.07
N LEU A 39 11.56 18.75 -13.21
CA LEU A 39 12.01 17.48 -13.78
C LEU A 39 12.81 16.65 -12.77
N ASP A 40 13.71 17.29 -12.03
CA ASP A 40 14.53 16.63 -11.01
C ASP A 40 13.70 16.04 -9.86
N PHE A 41 12.64 16.74 -9.45
CA PHE A 41 11.74 16.25 -8.41
C PHE A 41 10.97 15.02 -8.89
N VAL A 42 10.41 15.08 -10.11
CA VAL A 42 9.67 13.95 -10.70
C VAL A 42 10.60 12.74 -10.89
N LYS A 43 11.81 12.97 -11.40
CA LYS A 43 12.83 11.93 -11.55
C LYS A 43 13.13 11.26 -10.21
N LYS A 44 13.37 12.04 -9.15
CA LYS A 44 13.64 11.53 -7.81
C LYS A 44 12.48 10.69 -7.27
N GLU A 45 11.24 11.15 -7.43
CA GLU A 45 10.06 10.39 -6.96
C GLU A 45 9.91 9.06 -7.71
N LEU A 46 10.21 9.02 -9.02
CA LEU A 46 10.22 7.79 -9.80
C LEU A 46 11.36 6.85 -9.39
N ASP A 47 12.58 7.37 -9.23
CA ASP A 47 13.75 6.58 -8.82
C ASP A 47 13.57 5.97 -7.43
N ASN A 48 12.93 6.69 -6.49
CA ASN A 48 12.60 6.19 -5.17
C ASN A 48 11.61 5.00 -5.20
N ASN A 49 10.81 4.88 -6.26
CA ASN A 49 9.77 3.86 -6.40
C ASN A 49 10.05 2.87 -7.54
N LYS A 50 11.23 2.93 -8.16
CA LYS A 50 11.56 2.22 -9.39
C LYS A 50 11.28 0.72 -9.33
N ASP A 51 11.73 0.04 -8.27
CA ASP A 51 11.63 -1.41 -8.15
C ASP A 51 10.16 -1.84 -8.06
N ARG A 52 9.35 -1.06 -7.34
CA ARG A 52 7.91 -1.28 -7.18
C ARG A 52 7.16 -1.03 -8.48
N ILE A 53 7.47 0.08 -9.17
CA ILE A 53 6.86 0.45 -10.46
C ILE A 53 7.16 -0.62 -11.52
N VAL A 54 8.43 -1.04 -11.66
CA VAL A 54 8.85 -2.06 -12.63
C VAL A 54 8.24 -3.42 -12.29
N SER A 55 8.12 -3.76 -11.00
CA SER A 55 7.44 -4.99 -10.55
C SER A 55 5.94 -4.99 -10.84
N GLY A 56 5.30 -3.83 -10.99
CA GLY A 56 3.88 -3.70 -11.30
C GLY A 56 3.00 -4.45 -10.29
N LEU A 57 2.08 -5.30 -10.78
CA LEU A 57 1.22 -6.10 -9.89
C LEU A 57 1.98 -7.15 -9.08
N THR A 58 3.17 -7.60 -9.51
CA THR A 58 3.92 -8.61 -8.76
C THR A 58 4.45 -8.06 -7.44
N TYR A 59 4.62 -6.73 -7.32
CA TYR A 59 4.93 -6.09 -6.05
C TYR A 59 3.86 -6.39 -4.99
N PHE A 60 2.59 -6.53 -5.39
CA PHE A 60 1.50 -6.84 -4.47
C PHE A 60 1.36 -8.34 -4.12
N GLN A 61 2.30 -9.18 -4.56
CA GLN A 61 2.33 -10.62 -4.30
C GLN A 61 3.67 -11.13 -3.78
N SER A 62 4.77 -10.55 -4.23
CA SER A 62 6.11 -10.96 -3.83
C SER A 62 6.37 -10.54 -2.39
N GLN A 63 5.99 -11.38 -1.41
CA GLN A 63 6.92 -12.04 -0.47
C GLN A 63 6.22 -13.28 0.09
N GLU A 64 6.65 -14.48 -0.33
CA GLU A 64 6.32 -15.70 0.40
C GLU A 64 7.17 -15.74 1.67
N VAL A 65 6.62 -15.29 2.79
CA VAL A 65 7.12 -15.67 4.11
C VAL A 65 6.11 -16.66 4.69
N LYS A 66 6.63 -17.82 5.14
CA LYS A 66 5.85 -18.89 5.76
C LYS A 66 4.91 -18.33 6.83
N PRO A 67 3.71 -18.90 7.01
CA PRO A 67 2.75 -18.42 7.99
C PRO A 67 3.30 -18.62 9.41
N SER A 68 3.92 -17.59 9.98
CA SER A 68 4.04 -17.46 11.42
C SER A 68 2.71 -16.93 11.96
N SER A 69 2.35 -17.30 13.18
CA SER A 69 1.06 -16.94 13.75
C SER A 69 0.84 -15.43 13.68
N SER A 70 -0.40 -14.96 13.50
CA SER A 70 -0.74 -13.53 13.43
C SER A 70 -0.23 -12.71 14.64
N ARG A 71 0.12 -13.36 15.76
CA ARG A 71 0.78 -12.75 16.93
C ARG A 71 2.28 -12.58 16.78
N ASP A 72 2.96 -13.47 16.08
CA ASP A 72 4.42 -13.38 15.87
C ASP A 72 4.75 -12.41 14.74
N MET A 73 3.89 -12.33 13.72
CA MET A 73 3.98 -11.33 12.64
C MET A 73 3.85 -9.88 13.16
N PHE A 74 3.07 -9.69 14.23
CA PHE A 74 2.89 -8.38 14.88
C PHE A 74 4.13 -7.94 15.66
N LYS A 75 4.95 -8.87 16.16
CA LYS A 75 6.18 -8.53 16.89
C LYS A 75 7.30 -8.09 15.96
N GLU A 76 7.37 -8.59 14.73
CA GLU A 76 8.41 -8.20 13.75
C GLU A 76 8.07 -6.88 13.05
N CYS A 77 6.89 -6.78 12.41
CA CYS A 77 6.49 -5.55 11.70
C CYS A 77 5.99 -4.44 12.63
N GLY A 78 5.52 -4.81 13.83
CA GLY A 78 4.96 -3.93 14.85
C GLY A 78 5.81 -3.87 16.12
N SER A 79 7.10 -4.21 16.08
CA SER A 79 8.05 -4.12 17.22
C SER A 79 8.07 -2.74 17.91
N HIS A 80 7.53 -1.71 17.26
CA HIS A 80 7.44 -0.34 17.75
C HIS A 80 6.04 0.06 18.26
N TRP A 81 5.02 -0.81 18.13
CA TRP A 81 3.67 -0.63 18.68
C TRP A 81 3.70 -1.08 20.15
N SER A 82 3.89 -0.08 21.00
CA SER A 82 4.32 -0.12 22.40
C SER A 82 3.69 -1.18 23.30
N LYS A 83 4.54 -1.78 24.14
CA LYS A 83 4.23 -2.63 25.30
C LYS A 83 3.45 -1.94 26.44
N GLU A 84 2.96 -0.70 26.27
CA GLU A 84 2.54 0.12 27.42
C GLU A 84 1.11 0.67 27.41
N LYS A 85 0.26 0.36 26.44
CA LYS A 85 -1.16 0.75 26.54
C LYS A 85 -2.05 -0.40 26.12
N LYS A 86 -3.08 -0.65 26.92
CA LYS A 86 -4.11 -1.67 26.73
C LYS A 86 -4.54 -1.75 25.25
N THR A 87 -3.91 -2.70 24.55
CA THR A 87 -4.25 -3.36 23.29
C THR A 87 -5.16 -2.59 22.32
N ASP A 88 -4.57 -1.69 21.53
CA ASP A 88 -5.20 -1.28 20.26
C ASP A 88 -5.11 -2.45 19.26
N ILE A 89 -6.18 -3.24 19.25
CA ILE A 89 -6.41 -4.41 18.39
C ILE A 89 -6.90 -4.03 16.98
N THR A 90 -7.13 -2.74 16.72
CA THR A 90 -7.78 -2.23 15.51
C THR A 90 -6.96 -2.51 14.25
N ALA A 91 -5.69 -2.12 14.26
CA ALA A 91 -4.80 -2.34 13.11
C ALA A 91 -4.54 -3.85 12.86
N PRO A 92 -4.21 -4.68 13.88
CA PRO A 92 -4.12 -6.13 13.71
C PRO A 92 -5.40 -6.74 13.14
N PHE A 93 -6.56 -6.29 13.59
CA PHE A 93 -7.84 -6.76 13.09
C PHE A 93 -8.02 -6.44 11.60
N LEU A 94 -7.80 -5.18 11.19
CA LEU A 94 -7.93 -4.77 9.79
C LEU A 94 -6.90 -5.45 8.88
N MET A 95 -5.65 -5.60 9.33
CA MET A 95 -4.62 -6.34 8.59
C MET A 95 -5.01 -7.80 8.39
N ASN A 96 -5.51 -8.47 9.43
CA ASN A 96 -5.95 -9.87 9.33
C ASN A 96 -7.13 -10.01 8.35
N LYS A 97 -8.07 -9.06 8.36
CA LYS A 97 -9.17 -9.05 7.38
C LYS A 97 -8.64 -8.84 5.96
N LEU A 98 -7.74 -7.88 5.75
CA LEU A 98 -7.13 -7.63 4.45
C LEU A 98 -6.36 -8.86 3.95
N HIS A 99 -5.52 -9.46 4.79
CA HIS A 99 -4.81 -10.71 4.51
C HIS A 99 -5.78 -11.84 4.13
N SER A 100 -6.85 -12.03 4.90
CA SER A 100 -7.85 -13.07 4.62
C SER A 100 -8.57 -12.85 3.28
N MET A 101 -8.79 -11.60 2.88
CA MET A 101 -9.47 -11.24 1.63
C MET A 101 -8.58 -11.34 0.40
N THR A 102 -7.27 -11.10 0.54
CA THR A 102 -6.35 -10.94 -0.61
C THR A 102 -5.20 -11.93 -0.66
N GLY A 103 -4.94 -12.66 0.43
CA GLY A 103 -3.77 -13.53 0.58
C GLY A 103 -2.43 -12.80 0.63
N MET A 104 -2.43 -11.47 0.89
CA MET A 104 -1.20 -10.67 0.85
C MET A 104 -0.32 -10.86 2.08
N GLU A 105 0.99 -10.73 1.92
CA GLU A 105 1.94 -10.79 3.04
C GLU A 105 1.77 -9.61 4.03
N SER A 106 2.15 -9.82 5.29
CA SER A 106 1.87 -8.87 6.38
C SER A 106 2.61 -7.54 6.25
N GLY A 107 3.85 -7.53 5.74
CA GLY A 107 4.56 -6.27 5.48
C GLY A 107 3.82 -5.38 4.48
N LEU A 108 3.29 -5.98 3.41
CA LEU A 108 2.48 -5.29 2.42
C LEU A 108 1.10 -4.90 2.96
N ALA A 109 0.45 -5.76 3.75
CA ALA A 109 -0.82 -5.43 4.41
C ALA A 109 -0.68 -4.21 5.32
N TRP A 110 0.44 -4.09 6.02
CA TRP A 110 0.76 -2.93 6.83
C TRP A 110 0.92 -1.66 5.99
N GLU A 111 1.66 -1.74 4.90
CA GLU A 111 1.86 -0.60 3.99
C GLU A 111 0.52 -0.11 3.40
N VAL A 112 -0.33 -1.03 2.93
CA VAL A 112 -1.65 -0.72 2.38
C VAL A 112 -2.56 -0.11 3.44
N LEU A 113 -2.61 -0.69 4.65
CA LEU A 113 -3.41 -0.15 5.75
C LEU A 113 -2.94 1.25 6.16
N SER A 114 -1.63 1.46 6.26
CA SER A 114 -1.05 2.76 6.62
C SER A 114 -1.44 3.84 5.60
N ASN A 115 -1.30 3.53 4.30
CA ASN A 115 -1.69 4.45 3.24
C ASN A 115 -3.21 4.68 3.22
N TYR A 116 -4.03 3.67 3.48
CA TYR A 116 -5.48 3.81 3.58
C TYR A 116 -5.87 4.78 4.69
N LEU A 117 -5.34 4.58 5.90
CA LEU A 117 -5.62 5.43 7.05
C LEU A 117 -5.20 6.89 6.83
N GLN A 118 -4.14 7.09 6.07
CA GLN A 118 -3.62 8.42 5.74
C GLN A 118 -4.42 9.13 4.63
N TYR A 119 -4.71 8.45 3.53
CA TYR A 119 -5.14 9.09 2.28
C TYR A 119 -6.62 8.88 1.93
N ALA A 120 -7.29 7.91 2.57
CA ALA A 120 -8.64 7.51 2.18
C ALA A 120 -9.63 7.42 3.33
N PHE A 121 -9.20 7.00 4.52
CA PHE A 121 -10.08 6.90 5.66
C PHE A 121 -10.66 8.28 6.04
N ARG A 122 -11.99 8.40 6.03
CA ARG A 122 -12.69 9.68 6.25
C ARG A 122 -13.13 9.91 7.70
N GLY A 123 -12.30 9.54 8.67
CA GLY A 123 -12.60 9.71 10.10
C GLY A 123 -11.38 10.10 10.93
N PRO A 124 -11.56 10.68 12.12
CA PRO A 124 -10.46 10.88 13.06
C PRO A 124 -9.81 9.52 13.43
N PRO A 125 -8.48 9.40 13.49
CA PRO A 125 -7.82 8.15 13.91
C PRO A 125 -8.35 7.63 15.26
N ASP A 126 -8.59 8.53 16.21
CA ASP A 126 -9.13 8.22 17.55
C ASP A 126 -10.58 7.68 17.52
N SER A 127 -11.27 7.77 16.37
CA SER A 127 -12.63 7.25 16.18
C SER A 127 -12.65 5.84 15.60
N LEU A 128 -11.54 5.37 15.00
CA LEU A 128 -11.50 4.10 14.28
C LEU A 128 -11.81 2.92 15.21
N GLN A 129 -11.15 2.86 16.38
CA GLN A 129 -11.40 1.80 17.37
C GLN A 129 -12.87 1.76 17.82
N LYS A 130 -13.44 2.93 18.13
CA LYS A 130 -14.86 3.03 18.53
C LYS A 130 -15.79 2.62 17.41
N LEU A 131 -15.50 3.04 16.18
CA LEU A 131 -16.28 2.71 15.00
C LEU A 131 -16.30 1.19 14.75
N LEU A 132 -15.13 0.54 14.84
CA LEU A 132 -15.04 -0.92 14.68
C LEU A 132 -15.71 -1.70 15.81
N ALA A 133 -15.66 -1.20 17.05
CA ALA A 133 -16.19 -1.91 18.22
C ALA A 133 -17.72 -1.74 18.41
N GLN A 134 -18.30 -0.61 18.01
CA GLN A 134 -19.67 -0.24 18.37
C GLN A 134 -20.69 -0.43 17.26
N ASN A 135 -20.26 -0.58 16.01
CA ASN A 135 -21.17 -0.65 14.87
C ASN A 135 -20.63 -1.58 13.79
N GLU A 136 -21.24 -2.77 13.69
CA GLU A 136 -20.85 -3.82 12.74
C GLU A 136 -20.97 -3.37 11.28
N GLU A 137 -22.04 -2.67 10.92
CA GLU A 137 -22.24 -2.15 9.56
C GLU A 137 -21.15 -1.13 9.18
N LYS A 138 -20.76 -0.25 10.11
CA LYS A 138 -19.65 0.69 9.88
C LYS A 138 -18.31 -0.03 9.81
N ALA A 139 -18.11 -1.07 10.60
CA ALA A 139 -16.92 -1.91 10.52
C ALA A 139 -16.82 -2.61 9.15
N GLN A 140 -17.94 -3.16 8.64
CA GLN A 140 -18.05 -3.70 7.28
C GLN A 140 -17.68 -2.66 6.23
N ALA A 141 -18.23 -1.45 6.34
CA ALA A 141 -17.97 -0.37 5.41
C ALA A 141 -16.47 0.00 5.38
N VAL A 142 -15.81 0.07 6.53
CA VAL A 142 -14.36 0.35 6.61
C VAL A 142 -13.53 -0.78 5.99
N ILE A 143 -13.88 -2.04 6.23
CA ILE A 143 -13.16 -3.17 5.63
C ILE A 143 -13.37 -3.20 4.11
N ALA A 144 -14.59 -2.94 3.65
CA ALA A 144 -14.90 -2.84 2.23
C ALA A 144 -14.13 -1.68 1.56
N ASP A 145 -14.06 -0.51 2.20
CA ASP A 145 -13.32 0.64 1.69
C ASP A 145 -11.80 0.38 1.67
N LEU A 146 -11.25 -0.26 2.70
CA LEU A 146 -9.84 -0.71 2.72
C LEU A 146 -9.53 -1.69 1.58
N PHE A 147 -10.43 -2.63 1.30
CA PHE A 147 -10.28 -3.56 0.20
C PHE A 147 -10.34 -2.86 -1.16
N CYS A 148 -11.29 -1.93 -1.35
CA CYS A 148 -11.37 -1.09 -2.54
C CYS A 148 -10.12 -0.22 -2.71
N PHE A 149 -9.58 0.32 -1.61
CA PHE A 149 -8.32 1.07 -1.59
C PHE A 149 -7.16 0.21 -2.12
N TYR A 150 -7.02 -1.02 -1.64
CA TYR A 150 -5.99 -1.95 -2.12
C TYR A 150 -6.05 -2.17 -3.65
N TYR A 151 -7.24 -2.44 -4.19
CA TYR A 151 -7.39 -2.61 -5.65
C TYR A 151 -7.13 -1.32 -6.41
N ARG A 152 -7.50 -0.17 -5.84
CA ARG A 152 -7.18 1.13 -6.42
C ARG A 152 -5.67 1.35 -6.51
N GLU A 153 -4.92 1.03 -5.46
CA GLU A 153 -3.46 1.11 -5.45
C GLU A 153 -2.84 0.25 -6.56
N ARG A 154 -3.31 -0.99 -6.73
CA ARG A 154 -2.93 -1.88 -7.83
C ARG A 154 -3.24 -1.29 -9.21
N MET A 155 -4.36 -0.62 -9.38
CA MET A 155 -4.70 0.02 -10.66
C MET A 155 -3.81 1.23 -10.93
N PHE A 156 -3.46 2.01 -9.91
CA PHE A 156 -2.60 3.18 -10.10
C PHE A 156 -1.15 2.82 -10.42
N ILE A 157 -0.58 1.74 -9.85
CA ILE A 157 0.77 1.31 -10.25
C ILE A 157 0.83 0.94 -11.74
N LEU A 158 -0.22 0.27 -12.25
CA LEU A 158 -0.34 -0.05 -13.67
C LEU A 158 -0.52 1.19 -14.53
N LYS A 159 -1.34 2.15 -14.08
CA LYS A 159 -1.51 3.44 -14.76
C LYS A 159 -0.22 4.24 -14.83
N ILE A 160 0.59 4.23 -13.78
CA ILE A 160 1.91 4.87 -13.75
C ILE A 160 2.82 4.23 -14.79
N LEU A 161 2.94 2.90 -14.78
CA LEU A 161 3.79 2.19 -15.73
C LEU A 161 3.35 2.45 -17.18
N TYR A 162 2.04 2.33 -17.45
CA TYR A 162 1.48 2.67 -18.76
C TYR A 162 1.80 4.11 -19.17
N HIS A 163 1.58 5.08 -18.28
CA HIS A 163 1.84 6.49 -18.57
C HIS A 163 3.30 6.76 -18.91
N ILE A 164 4.24 6.17 -18.18
CA ILE A 164 5.68 6.28 -18.47
C ILE A 164 5.99 5.71 -19.86
N LEU A 165 5.43 4.54 -20.19
CA LEU A 165 5.72 3.85 -21.45
C LEU A 165 5.12 4.54 -22.68
N THR A 166 3.96 5.20 -22.55
CA THR A 166 3.27 5.81 -23.70
C THR A 166 3.62 7.28 -23.93
N ASN A 167 4.15 7.99 -22.94
CA ASN A 167 4.38 9.44 -23.01
C ASN A 167 5.87 9.79 -23.20
N THR A 168 6.58 9.01 -24.01
CA THR A 168 8.01 9.20 -24.29
C THR A 168 8.32 10.32 -25.28
N THR A 169 7.29 10.95 -25.87
CA THR A 169 7.43 12.08 -26.79
C THR A 169 6.37 13.14 -26.51
N GLY A 170 6.75 14.42 -26.55
CA GLY A 170 5.83 15.56 -26.47
C GLY A 170 5.15 15.83 -25.12
N ASP A 171 5.34 14.96 -24.12
CA ASP A 171 4.87 15.17 -22.74
C ASP A 171 5.82 16.05 -21.93
N LEU A 172 5.29 16.72 -20.90
CA LEU A 172 6.06 17.58 -19.98
C LEU A 172 7.26 16.85 -19.35
N TYR A 173 7.14 15.55 -19.10
CA TYR A 173 8.15 14.73 -18.43
C TYR A 173 8.75 13.65 -19.35
N SER A 174 8.64 13.80 -20.68
CA SER A 174 9.09 12.80 -21.65
C SER A 174 10.55 12.37 -21.45
N ASP A 175 11.45 13.32 -21.19
CA ASP A 175 12.88 13.03 -20.99
C ASP A 175 13.12 12.20 -19.71
N VAL A 176 12.36 12.49 -18.66
CA VAL A 176 12.40 11.73 -17.41
C VAL A 176 11.89 10.30 -17.63
N PHE A 177 10.82 10.13 -18.41
CA PHE A 177 10.27 8.82 -18.74
C PHE A 177 11.22 8.00 -19.62
N CYS A 178 11.81 8.60 -20.65
CA CYS A 178 12.83 7.97 -21.49
C CYS A 178 14.03 7.50 -20.65
N HIS A 179 14.49 8.32 -19.72
CA HIS A 179 15.56 7.95 -18.79
C HIS A 179 15.13 6.78 -17.89
N PHE A 180 13.94 6.85 -17.28
CA PHE A 180 13.44 5.78 -16.41
C PHE A 180 13.35 4.44 -17.15
N ILE A 181 12.84 4.44 -18.39
CA ILE A 181 12.74 3.23 -19.23
C ILE A 181 14.13 2.67 -19.51
N LYS A 182 15.07 3.52 -19.94
CA LYS A 182 16.43 3.10 -20.29
C LYS A 182 17.18 2.49 -19.10
N GLU A 183 17.05 3.07 -17.92
CA GLU A 183 17.81 2.65 -16.74
C GLU A 183 17.16 1.46 -16.01
N HIS A 184 15.83 1.40 -15.94
CA HIS A 184 15.14 0.50 -15.02
C HIS A 184 14.27 -0.57 -15.71
N VAL A 185 13.88 -0.38 -16.97
CA VAL A 185 13.03 -1.35 -17.69
C VAL A 185 13.90 -2.30 -18.52
N LYS A 186 13.94 -3.57 -18.09
CA LYS A 186 14.64 -4.64 -18.81
C LYS A 186 13.70 -5.30 -19.82
N PHE A 187 13.84 -4.91 -21.09
CA PHE A 187 13.02 -5.45 -22.18
C PHE A 187 13.13 -6.96 -22.34
N ASP A 188 14.32 -7.54 -22.09
CA ASP A 188 14.54 -9.00 -22.16
C ASP A 188 13.66 -9.80 -21.19
N THR A 189 13.27 -9.19 -20.07
CA THR A 189 12.41 -9.81 -19.04
C THR A 189 10.98 -9.27 -19.03
N LEU A 190 10.66 -8.34 -19.94
CA LEU A 190 9.37 -7.65 -19.94
C LEU A 190 8.22 -8.61 -20.24
N TYR A 191 8.39 -9.49 -21.23
CA TYR A 191 7.38 -10.49 -21.57
C TYR A 191 7.02 -11.37 -20.37
N GLU A 192 8.02 -11.92 -19.69
CA GLU A 192 7.81 -12.77 -18.51
C GLU A 192 7.15 -12.01 -17.36
N SER A 193 7.55 -10.74 -17.13
CA SER A 193 6.92 -9.89 -16.13
C SER A 193 5.44 -9.63 -16.45
N VAL A 194 5.12 -9.26 -17.68
CA VAL A 194 3.74 -9.00 -18.12
C VAL A 194 2.91 -10.27 -18.09
N PHE A 195 3.45 -11.39 -18.58
CA PHE A 195 2.78 -12.69 -18.55
C PHE A 195 2.47 -13.12 -17.11
N LYS A 196 3.43 -12.98 -16.19
CA LYS A 196 3.21 -13.23 -14.77
C LYS A 196 2.07 -12.36 -14.25
N GLN A 197 2.10 -11.06 -14.48
CA GLN A 197 1.05 -10.12 -14.03
C GLN A 197 -0.34 -10.45 -14.60
N LEU A 198 -0.43 -10.81 -15.88
CA LEU A 198 -1.69 -11.25 -16.52
C LEU A 198 -2.20 -12.56 -15.89
N LYS A 199 -1.30 -13.50 -15.60
CA LYS A 199 -1.64 -14.71 -14.86
C LYS A 199 -2.21 -14.39 -13.48
N LEU A 200 -1.66 -13.39 -12.77
CA LEU A 200 -2.19 -12.98 -11.46
C LEU A 200 -3.62 -12.43 -11.55
N VAL A 201 -3.91 -11.67 -12.60
CA VAL A 201 -5.25 -11.09 -12.80
C VAL A 201 -6.24 -12.16 -13.24
N SER A 202 -5.84 -13.05 -14.15
CA SER A 202 -6.72 -14.15 -14.63
C SER A 202 -7.03 -15.18 -13.54
N GLN A 203 -6.13 -15.36 -12.58
CA GLN A 203 -6.32 -16.23 -11.41
C GLN A 203 -6.87 -15.50 -10.19
N ALA A 204 -7.21 -14.21 -10.31
CA ALA A 204 -7.78 -13.47 -9.21
C ALA A 204 -9.17 -14.02 -8.90
N HIS A 205 -9.35 -14.53 -7.68
CA HIS A 205 -10.63 -15.01 -7.20
C HIS A 205 -11.45 -13.83 -6.68
N GLN A 206 -12.78 -13.99 -6.67
CA GLN A 206 -13.64 -13.06 -5.94
C GLN A 206 -13.13 -12.96 -4.48
N PRO A 207 -13.12 -11.76 -3.87
CA PRO A 207 -12.74 -11.62 -2.48
C PRO A 207 -13.54 -12.59 -1.62
N ASN A 208 -12.87 -13.22 -0.66
CA ASN A 208 -13.56 -14.06 0.30
C ASN A 208 -14.38 -13.18 1.26
N LEU A 209 -15.63 -12.92 0.90
CA LEU A 209 -16.54 -12.08 1.70
C LEU A 209 -17.02 -12.77 2.98
N SER A 210 -16.79 -14.08 3.15
CA SER A 210 -17.20 -14.80 4.37
C SER A 210 -16.52 -14.24 5.63
N CYS A 211 -15.34 -13.62 5.48
CA CYS A 211 -14.65 -12.96 6.59
C CYS A 211 -15.40 -11.72 7.12
N LEU A 212 -16.36 -11.16 6.37
CA LEU A 212 -17.21 -10.04 6.79
C LEU A 212 -18.37 -10.49 7.69
N ASN A 213 -18.68 -11.80 7.74
CA ASN A 213 -19.75 -12.34 8.59
C ASN A 213 -19.25 -12.64 10.02
N GLN A 214 -17.94 -12.50 10.28
CA GLN A 214 -17.30 -12.75 11.59
C GLN A 214 -16.72 -11.44 12.14
N LEU A 215 -17.56 -10.46 12.43
CA LEU A 215 -17.16 -9.12 12.87
C LEU A 215 -17.36 -8.88 14.37
N ALA A 216 -17.19 -9.91 15.18
CA ALA A 216 -16.92 -9.68 16.59
C ALA A 216 -15.51 -9.06 16.71
N ALA A 217 -15.43 -7.73 16.61
CA ALA A 217 -14.29 -7.00 17.12
C ALA A 217 -14.12 -7.42 18.59
N PRO A 218 -12.90 -7.81 19.04
CA PRO A 218 -12.70 -8.07 20.45
C PRO A 218 -13.14 -6.83 21.25
N ARG A 219 -14.01 -7.04 22.24
CA ARG A 219 -14.47 -5.96 23.13
C ARG A 219 -13.34 -5.49 24.04
#